data_AF-A0A945FDP0-F1
#
_entry.id   AF-A0A945FDP0-F1
#
_cell.length_a   1.000
_cell.length_b   1.000
_cell.length_c   1.000
_cell.angle_alpha   90.00
_cell.angle_beta   90.00
_cell.angle_gamma   90.00
#
_symmetry.space_group_name_H-M   'P 1'
#
loop_
_entity.id
_entity.type
_entity.pdbx_description
1 polymer ?
#
loop_
_entity_poly.entity_id
_entity_poly.type
_entity_poly.pdbx_seq_one_letter_code
_entity_poly.pdbx_strand_id
1 'polypeptide(L)'
;MARRQRTGTVLKDKNDKSVIVGVSWLQPDRIYKKARRMQSKFVVHDEQNSATVGDRVLIEEARPTSKTKRWRLVSILEKVDVAEVQPADLVSEAALAGADASEGSED
;
A
#
# COMPACT_ATOMS: atom_id res chain seq x y z
N MET A 1 -12.21 28.51 6.66
CA MET A 1 -12.30 27.31 7.52
C MET A 1 -11.28 26.29 7.04
N ALA A 2 -10.59 25.61 7.95
CA ALA A 2 -9.62 24.58 7.60
C ALA A 2 -10.33 23.34 7.00
N ARG A 3 -9.78 22.77 5.94
CA ARG A 3 -10.29 21.55 5.31
C ARG A 3 -9.83 20.33 6.11
N ARG A 4 -10.69 19.30 6.20
CA ARG A 4 -10.36 18.10 6.97
C ARG A 4 -9.36 17.25 6.21
N GLN A 5 -8.30 16.83 6.89
CA GLN A 5 -7.27 15.95 6.35
C GLN A 5 -7.32 14.57 7.02
N ARG A 6 -6.97 13.53 6.27
CA ARG A 6 -6.89 12.14 6.75
C ARG A 6 -5.67 11.47 6.13
N THR A 7 -5.08 10.53 6.87
CA THR A 7 -4.00 9.68 6.36
C THR A 7 -4.54 8.28 6.10
N GLY A 8 -4.14 7.66 5.00
CA GLY A 8 -4.55 6.30 4.65
C GLY A 8 -3.57 5.62 3.71
N THR A 9 -3.90 4.39 3.33
CA THR A 9 -3.10 3.57 2.41
C THR A 9 -3.84 3.40 1.09
N VAL A 10 -3.14 3.48 -0.04
CA VAL A 10 -3.73 3.25 -1.36
C VAL A 10 -4.05 1.77 -1.54
N LEU A 11 -5.31 1.45 -1.81
CA LEU A 11 -5.80 0.09 -2.01
C LEU A 11 -5.85 -0.30 -3.48
N LYS A 12 -6.21 0.64 -4.36
CA LYS A 12 -6.37 0.41 -5.81
C LYS A 12 -6.03 1.65 -6.60
N ASP A 13 -5.29 1.44 -7.68
CA ASP A 13 -4.86 2.45 -8.66
C ASP A 13 -5.20 2.00 -10.10
N LYS A 14 -6.37 1.39 -10.32
CA LYS A 14 -6.77 0.94 -11.66
C LYS A 14 -7.50 2.02 -12.47
N ASN A 15 -7.83 3.15 -11.85
CA ASN A 15 -8.68 4.17 -12.46
C ASN A 15 -7.85 5.36 -12.87
N ASP A 16 -8.12 5.93 -14.06
CA ASP A 16 -7.43 7.15 -14.47
C ASP A 16 -7.78 8.33 -13.54
N LYS A 17 -6.75 9.09 -13.19
CA LYS A 17 -6.77 10.28 -12.33
C LYS A 17 -7.36 10.04 -10.96
N SER A 18 -7.35 8.79 -10.49
CA SER A 18 -8.04 8.43 -9.25
C SER A 18 -7.58 7.18 -8.56
N VAL A 19 -7.37 7.33 -7.26
CA VAL A 19 -6.98 6.24 -6.37
C VAL A 19 -8.03 6.00 -5.30
N ILE A 20 -8.17 4.74 -4.89
CA ILE A 20 -9.03 4.37 -3.77
C ILE A 20 -8.15 4.24 -2.53
N VAL A 21 -8.36 5.12 -1.55
CA VAL A 21 -7.60 5.16 -0.31
C VAL A 21 -8.42 4.56 0.83
N GLY A 22 -7.81 3.64 1.58
CA GLY A 22 -8.35 3.10 2.81
C GLY A 22 -7.86 3.87 4.02
N VAL A 23 -8.77 4.50 4.77
CA VAL A 23 -8.47 5.11 6.05
C VAL A 23 -9.02 4.20 7.14
N SER A 24 -8.15 3.71 8.03
CA SER A 24 -8.55 2.91 9.17
C SER A 24 -8.46 3.67 10.48
N TRP A 25 -9.44 3.49 11.36
CA TRP A 25 -9.42 4.03 12.72
C TRP A 25 -9.95 2.99 13.70
N LEU A 26 -9.63 3.18 14.98
CA LEU A 26 -10.19 2.37 16.06
C LEU A 26 -11.50 3.00 16.53
N GLN A 27 -12.56 2.20 16.60
CA GLN A 27 -13.81 2.59 17.21
C GLN A 27 -14.10 1.62 18.37
N PRO A 28 -14.41 2.09 19.58
CA PRO A 28 -14.87 1.19 20.64
C PRO A 28 -16.24 0.62 20.30
N ASP A 29 -16.43 -0.67 20.59
CA ASP A 29 -17.77 -1.26 20.55
C ASP A 29 -18.72 -0.58 21.54
N ARG A 30 -19.98 -0.37 21.14
CA ARG A 30 -20.96 0.37 21.95
C ARG A 30 -21.28 -0.32 23.27
N ILE A 31 -21.32 -1.65 23.28
CA ILE A 31 -21.69 -2.45 24.46
C ILE A 31 -20.42 -2.85 25.21
N TYR A 32 -19.47 -3.47 24.50
CA TYR A 32 -18.32 -4.12 25.15
C TYR A 32 -17.09 -3.20 25.29
N LYS A 33 -17.10 -2.01 24.68
CA LYS A 33 -15.99 -1.03 24.68
C LYS A 33 -14.64 -1.53 24.13
N LYS A 34 -14.55 -2.79 23.69
CA LYS A 34 -13.38 -3.33 22.98
C LYS A 34 -13.14 -2.52 21.70
N ALA A 35 -11.92 -2.07 21.48
CA ALA A 35 -11.55 -1.36 20.26
C ALA A 35 -11.57 -2.31 19.07
N ARG A 36 -12.40 -1.98 18.06
CA ARG A 36 -12.43 -2.67 16.76
C ARG A 36 -11.88 -1.75 15.68
N ARG A 37 -11.10 -2.30 14.75
CA ARG A 37 -10.58 -1.55 13.60
C ARG A 37 -11.69 -1.43 12.56
N MET A 38 -12.05 -0.19 12.21
CA MET A 38 -12.90 0.12 11.08
C MET A 38 -12.08 0.69 9.93
N GLN A 39 -12.59 0.54 8.71
CA GLN A 39 -11.97 1.09 7.52
C GLN A 39 -13.03 1.69 6.59
N SER A 40 -12.82 2.92 6.14
CA SER A 40 -13.58 3.53 5.05
C SER A 40 -12.71 3.73 3.83
N LYS A 41 -13.35 3.62 2.67
CA LYS A 41 -12.73 3.82 1.36
C LYS A 41 -13.13 5.20 0.86
N PHE A 42 -12.14 5.96 0.41
CA PHE A 42 -12.32 7.27 -0.18
C PHE A 42 -11.82 7.26 -1.62
N VAL A 43 -12.58 7.86 -2.52
CA VAL A 43 -12.14 8.06 -3.91
C VAL A 43 -11.46 9.41 -3.99
N VAL A 44 -10.17 9.39 -4.31
CA VAL A 44 -9.28 10.53 -4.27
C VAL A 44 -8.91 10.93 -5.68
N HIS A 45 -8.97 12.21 -5.97
CA HIS A 45 -8.50 12.81 -7.22
C HIS A 45 -6.99 13.01 -7.16
N ASP A 46 -6.31 12.45 -8.14
CA ASP A 46 -4.87 12.61 -8.40
C ASP A 46 -4.73 12.94 -9.89
N GLU A 47 -4.22 14.13 -10.24
CA GLU A 47 -4.12 14.54 -11.64
C GLU A 47 -2.94 13.90 -12.38
N GLN A 48 -1.92 13.50 -11.64
CA GLN A 48 -0.65 13.04 -12.18
C GLN A 48 -0.50 11.52 -12.12
N ASN A 49 -1.48 10.79 -11.56
CA ASN A 49 -1.41 9.34 -11.31
C ASN A 49 -0.09 8.97 -10.61
N SER A 50 0.26 9.75 -9.58
CA SER A 50 1.53 9.69 -8.88
C SER A 50 1.56 8.64 -7.77
N ALA A 51 0.40 8.30 -7.22
CA ALA A 51 0.27 7.41 -6.06
C ALA A 51 0.04 5.96 -6.49
N THR A 52 0.92 5.06 -6.02
CA THR A 52 0.88 3.63 -6.33
C THR A 52 0.16 2.84 -5.22
N VAL A 53 -0.29 1.63 -5.53
CA VAL A 53 -0.86 0.71 -4.53
C VAL A 53 0.16 0.41 -3.42
N GLY A 54 -0.26 0.54 -2.17
CA GLY A 54 0.61 0.36 -0.99
C GLY A 54 1.13 1.66 -0.39
N ASP A 55 1.09 2.77 -1.14
CA ASP A 55 1.58 4.06 -0.65
C ASP A 55 0.75 4.59 0.52
N ARG A 56 1.44 5.25 1.46
CA ARG A 56 0.81 5.98 2.55
C ARG A 56 0.62 7.43 2.13
N VAL A 57 -0.63 7.89 2.12
CA VAL A 57 -0.99 9.19 1.53
C VAL A 57 -1.79 10.06 2.50
N LEU A 58 -1.59 11.37 2.38
CA LEU A 58 -2.39 12.40 3.03
C LEU A 58 -3.45 12.91 2.04
N ILE A 59 -4.72 12.84 2.46
CA ILE A 59 -5.88 13.23 1.65
C ILE A 59 -6.64 14.37 2.33
N GLU A 60 -7.26 15.24 1.53
CA GLU A 60 -8.02 16.39 2.00
C GLU A 60 -9.40 16.46 1.33
N GLU A 61 -10.41 16.92 2.07
CA GLU A 61 -11.72 17.25 1.51
C GLU A 61 -11.61 18.38 0.47
N ALA A 62 -12.14 18.15 -0.73
CA ALA A 62 -12.07 19.08 -1.84
C ALA A 62 -13.46 19.35 -2.43
N ARG A 63 -13.53 20.31 -3.36
CA ARG A 63 -14.74 20.46 -4.19
C ARG A 63 -15.03 19.14 -4.91
N PRO A 64 -16.31 18.80 -5.15
CA PRO A 64 -16.66 17.61 -5.91
C PRO A 64 -16.04 17.71 -7.32
N THR A 65 -15.23 16.71 -7.69
CA THR A 65 -14.69 16.59 -9.05
C THR A 65 -15.57 15.64 -9.88
N SER A 66 -16.26 14.72 -9.21
CA SER A 66 -17.22 13.79 -9.80
C SER A 66 -18.31 13.44 -8.77
N LYS A 67 -19.22 12.52 -9.10
CA LYS A 67 -20.30 12.04 -8.22
C LYS A 67 -19.78 11.57 -6.86
N THR A 68 -18.66 10.82 -6.87
CA THR A 68 -18.06 10.19 -5.67
C THR A 68 -16.74 10.83 -5.25
N LYS A 69 -15.98 11.41 -6.20
CA LYS A 69 -14.64 11.99 -5.97
C LYS A 69 -14.76 13.34 -5.28
N ARG A 70 -14.62 13.35 -3.94
CA ARG A 70 -14.71 14.54 -3.06
C ARG A 70 -13.43 14.78 -2.25
N TRP A 71 -12.40 13.99 -2.49
CA TRP A 71 -11.12 14.06 -1.81
C TRP A 71 -10.03 14.31 -2.84
N ARG A 72 -9.00 15.07 -2.48
CA ARG A 72 -7.80 15.29 -3.30
C ARG A 72 -6.56 14.73 -2.61
N LEU A 73 -5.59 14.29 -3.41
CA LEU A 73 -4.27 13.94 -2.92
C LEU A 73 -3.53 15.22 -2.49
N VAL A 74 -2.92 15.23 -1.31
CA VAL A 74 -2.12 16.36 -0.81
C VAL A 74 -0.64 16.03 -0.87
N SER A 75 -0.25 14.91 -0.27
CA SER A 75 1.13 14.45 -0.25
C SER A 75 1.19 12.93 -0.11
N ILE A 76 2.21 12.34 -0.72
CA ILE A 76 2.61 10.95 -0.46
C ILE A 76 3.60 11.01 0.70
N LEU A 77 3.28 10.33 1.81
CA LEU A 77 4.08 10.31 3.03
C LEU A 77 5.16 9.23 2.97
N GLU A 78 4.77 8.03 2.55
CA GLU A 78 5.67 6.89 2.36
C GLU A 78 5.34 6.28 1.01
N LYS A 79 6.33 6.22 0.13
CA LYS A 79 6.22 5.57 -1.16
C LYS A 79 6.78 4.15 -1.05
N VAL A 80 5.99 3.16 -1.45
CA VAL A 80 6.45 1.78 -1.49
C VAL A 80 6.96 1.54 -2.90
N ASP A 81 8.27 1.69 -3.07
CA ASP A 81 8.91 1.29 -4.32
C ASP A 81 8.91 -0.25 -4.37
N VAL A 82 8.04 -0.83 -5.18
CA VAL A 82 8.04 -2.27 -5.52
C VAL A 82 9.20 -2.56 -6.49
N ALA A 83 10.39 -2.03 -6.19
CA ALA A 83 11.58 -2.27 -6.97
C ALA A 83 12.08 -3.70 -6.67
N GLU A 84 11.87 -4.58 -7.65
CA GLU A 84 12.82 -5.61 -8.09
C GLU A 84 13.41 -6.54 -7.02
N VAL A 85 12.65 -7.53 -6.56
CA VAL A 85 13.29 -8.83 -6.32
C VAL A 85 13.44 -9.47 -7.70
N GLN A 86 14.67 -9.55 -8.23
CA GLN A 86 14.88 -10.41 -9.38
C GLN A 86 14.52 -11.84 -8.95
N PRO A 87 13.72 -12.59 -9.75
CA PRO A 87 13.38 -13.97 -9.42
C PRO A 87 14.62 -14.89 -9.31
N ALA A 88 15.81 -14.41 -9.67
CA ALA A 88 17.07 -15.12 -9.56
C ALA A 88 17.53 -15.40 -8.11
N ASP A 89 17.15 -14.56 -7.14
CA ASP A 89 17.66 -14.70 -5.76
C ASP A 89 16.91 -15.77 -4.92
N LEU A 90 15.83 -16.35 -5.45
CA LEU A 90 15.10 -17.45 -4.79
C LEU A 90 15.60 -18.85 -5.20
N VAL A 91 16.56 -18.95 -6.13
CA VAL A 91 17.05 -20.26 -6.64
C VAL A 91 18.41 -20.64 -6.02
N SER A 92 19.02 -19.79 -5.20
CA SER A 92 20.37 -20.00 -4.67
C SER A 92 20.46 -20.93 -3.45
N GLU A 93 19.36 -21.17 -2.73
CA GLU A 93 19.37 -22.04 -1.53
C GLU A 93 19.15 -23.53 -1.83
N ALA A 94 18.72 -23.91 -3.05
CA ALA A 94 18.47 -25.31 -3.40
C ALA A 94 19.67 -26.03 -4.05
N ALA A 95 20.72 -25.31 -4.47
CA ALA A 95 21.85 -25.88 -5.23
C ALA A 95 23.09 -26.24 -4.39
N LEU A 96 23.17 -25.80 -3.12
CA LEU A 96 24.33 -26.07 -2.25
C LEU A 96 24.24 -27.39 -1.44
N ALA A 97 23.19 -28.20 -1.66
CA ALA A 97 22.99 -29.47 -0.94
C ALA A 97 23.41 -30.72 -1.72
N GLY A 98 24.13 -30.59 -2.84
CA GLY A 98 24.36 -31.72 -3.76
C GLY A 98 25.72 -31.76 -4.46
N ALA A 99 26.82 -31.47 -3.77
CA ALA A 99 28.16 -31.71 -4.30
C ALA A 99 29.22 -31.80 -3.19
N ASP A 100 29.23 -32.88 -2.41
CA ASP A 100 30.46 -33.36 -1.74
C ASP A 100 30.31 -34.84 -1.34
N ALA A 101 30.67 -35.76 -2.24
CA ALA A 101 31.09 -37.14 -1.93
C ALA A 101 31.47 -37.93 -3.21
N SER A 102 32.55 -37.55 -3.90
CA SER A 102 33.37 -38.49 -4.70
C SER A 102 34.61 -37.81 -5.30
N GLU A 103 35.79 -38.18 -4.78
CA GLU A 103 37.15 -38.23 -5.38
C GLU A 103 38.17 -38.02 -4.24
N GLY A 104 39.27 -38.77 -4.05
CA GLY A 104 39.91 -39.89 -4.75
C GLY A 104 40.73 -40.70 -3.72
N SER A 105 40.96 -42.00 -3.91
CA SER A 105 42.23 -42.56 -4.39
C SER A 105 43.48 -41.80 -3.94
N GLU A 106 44.21 -42.33 -2.95
CA GLU A 106 45.69 -42.27 -2.92
C GLU A 106 46.24 -43.38 -1.99
N ASP A 107 47.21 -44.14 -2.53
CA ASP A 107 48.08 -45.22 -2.02
C ASP A 107 47.54 -46.36 -1.13
#